data_AF-A0A6L8CAC3-F1
#
_entry.id   AF-A0A6L8CAC3-F1
#
_cell.length_a   1.000
_cell.length_b   1.000
_cell.length_c   1.000
_cell.angle_alpha   90.00
_cell.angle_beta   90.00
_cell.angle_gamma   90.00
#
_symmetry.space_group_name_H-M   'P 1'
#
loop_
_entity.id
_entity.type
_entity.pdbx_description
1 polymer ?
#
loop_
_entity_poly.entity_id
_entity_poly.type
_entity_poly.pdbx_seq_one_letter_code
_entity_poly.pdbx_strand_id
1 'polypeptide(L)'
;MTYELFPGNTADIKTLEPAMLRLKEQFDLDQMIVVTDAGMLSQENLSLLQSLGCDFVVAARLRSLNQVHTKAIVGEQSWTMLSTGRKVSEHTLGGRRLILRYCPKKAARDVHTRDQAVEKVKKRLAQGVKGVGRSGRFLKVDPQGVRLDEAAIARDQNYDGLHGVWTSLKDMTPEQVYTHYGELWRIEEGFRVMKHTMAVRPMFHWVERRVRAHVAICFVAFALLRILCHRYNTLFGAKQRLSEGQILAELSQVQASLIRDRGTDAEYLLPSKARDEAIRLYHAVGQKLPRQTVLFKPGSTA
;
A
#
# COMPACT_ATOMS: atom_id res chain seq x y z
N MET A 1 18.66 1.55 -2.05
CA MET A 1 17.63 0.63 -1.51
C MET A 1 17.92 0.40 -0.04
N THR A 2 16.94 0.55 0.84
CA THR A 2 17.11 0.32 2.28
C THR A 2 15.90 -0.45 2.83
N TYR A 3 16.07 -1.20 3.90
CA TYR A 3 14.98 -1.88 4.61
C TYR A 3 15.28 -1.92 6.12
N GLU A 4 14.23 -2.09 6.91
CA GLU A 4 14.33 -2.21 8.36
C GLU A 4 13.39 -3.28 8.90
N LEU A 5 13.81 -3.94 9.99
CA LEU A 5 13.02 -4.92 10.71
C LEU A 5 12.81 -4.45 12.14
N PHE A 6 11.54 -4.39 12.53
CA PHE A 6 11.12 -4.07 13.88
C PHE A 6 10.64 -5.34 14.61
N PRO A 7 10.77 -5.41 15.94
CA PRO A 7 10.15 -6.46 16.74
C PRO A 7 8.63 -6.52 16.51
N GLY A 8 8.07 -7.74 16.44
CA GLY A 8 6.66 -7.94 16.09
C GLY A 8 5.63 -7.38 17.10
N ASN A 9 6.07 -7.01 18.30
CA ASN A 9 5.26 -6.34 19.32
C ASN A 9 5.36 -4.80 19.25
N THR A 10 6.09 -4.24 18.29
CA THR A 10 6.21 -2.79 18.09
C THR A 10 4.97 -2.29 17.36
N ALA A 11 4.31 -1.27 17.92
CA ALA A 11 3.21 -0.61 17.22
C ALA A 11 3.72 0.15 16.00
N ASP A 12 3.05 0.02 14.86
CA ASP A 12 3.41 0.68 13.58
C ASP A 12 3.56 2.21 13.71
N ILE A 13 2.83 2.83 14.64
CA ILE A 13 2.93 4.28 14.92
C ILE A 13 4.35 4.65 15.38
N LYS A 14 5.02 3.76 16.14
CA LYS A 14 6.35 3.99 16.71
C LYS A 14 7.49 3.71 15.72
N THR A 15 7.20 3.09 14.58
CA THR A 15 8.24 2.77 13.58
C THR A 15 8.49 3.91 12.60
N LEU A 16 7.58 4.88 12.53
CA LEU A 16 7.67 6.00 11.60
C LEU A 16 8.89 6.90 11.88
N GLU A 17 9.05 7.34 13.13
CA GLU A 17 10.15 8.20 13.55
C GLU A 17 11.54 7.64 13.23
N PRO A 18 11.91 6.43 13.69
CA PRO A 18 13.23 5.87 13.40
C PRO A 18 13.43 5.64 11.89
N ALA A 19 12.37 5.29 11.16
CA ALA A 19 12.45 5.14 9.71
C ALA A 19 12.72 6.47 9.00
N MET A 20 12.07 7.57 9.40
CA MET A 20 12.25 8.88 8.77
C MET A 20 13.63 9.47 9.06
N LEU A 21 14.11 9.38 10.30
CA LEU A 21 15.45 9.85 10.68
C LEU A 21 16.52 9.13 9.86
N ARG A 22 16.43 7.80 9.77
CA ARG A 22 17.37 7.01 8.98
C ARG A 22 17.34 7.36 7.50
N LEU A 23 16.16 7.57 6.92
CA LEU A 23 16.07 7.91 5.50
C LEU A 23 16.74 9.26 5.21
N LYS A 24 16.63 10.24 6.11
CA LYS A 24 17.35 11.52 6.00
C LYS A 24 18.85 11.40 6.22
N GLU A 25 19.30 10.51 7.10
CA GLU A 25 20.73 10.25 7.31
C GLU A 25 21.36 9.48 6.15
N GLN A 26 20.64 8.52 5.57
CA GLN A 26 21.15 7.64 4.52
C GLN A 26 21.09 8.25 3.13
N PHE A 27 20.15 9.17 2.89
CA PHE A 27 19.89 9.75 1.58
C PHE A 27 19.83 11.27 1.68
N ASP A 28 20.56 11.92 0.79
CA ASP A 28 20.46 13.36 0.57
C ASP A 28 19.20 13.63 -0.28
N LEU A 29 18.08 13.89 0.40
CA LEU A 29 16.77 14.07 -0.23
C LEU A 29 16.34 15.53 -0.14
N ASP A 30 16.20 16.19 -1.30
CA ASP A 30 15.73 17.59 -1.39
C ASP A 30 14.31 17.75 -0.82
N GLN A 31 13.44 16.78 -1.11
CA GLN A 31 12.05 16.78 -0.64
C GLN A 31 11.60 15.36 -0.29
N MET A 32 10.92 15.24 0.86
CA MET A 32 10.32 14.00 1.30
C MET A 32 8.83 14.20 1.55
N ILE A 33 7.99 13.48 0.80
CA ILE A 33 6.54 13.46 0.97
C ILE A 33 6.13 12.11 1.55
N VAL A 34 5.58 12.12 2.77
CA VAL A 34 5.14 10.93 3.49
C VAL A 34 3.66 10.68 3.22
N VAL A 35 3.36 9.60 2.52
CA VAL A 35 1.98 9.16 2.26
C VAL A 35 1.66 7.98 3.16
N THR A 36 0.61 8.08 3.99
CA THR A 36 0.24 6.98 4.90
C THR A 36 -1.26 6.95 5.23
N ASP A 37 -1.72 5.79 5.71
CA ASP A 37 -3.06 5.63 6.23
C ASP A 37 -3.24 6.34 7.58
N ALA A 38 -4.50 6.57 7.95
CA ALA A 38 -4.82 7.22 9.21
C ALA A 38 -4.26 6.44 10.43
N GLY A 39 -4.14 5.11 10.29
CA GLY A 39 -3.70 4.18 11.33
C GLY A 39 -2.34 4.49 11.92
N MET A 40 -1.39 4.92 11.10
CA MET A 40 0.00 5.17 11.49
C MET A 40 0.24 6.57 12.10
N LEU A 41 -0.83 7.37 12.22
CA LEU A 41 -0.72 8.77 12.55
C LEU A 41 -1.30 9.11 13.93
N SER A 42 -0.41 9.55 14.82
CA SER A 42 -0.70 10.32 16.03
C SER A 42 -0.47 11.82 15.78
N GLN A 43 -0.93 12.68 16.69
CA GLN A 43 -0.57 14.10 16.63
C GLN A 43 0.95 14.31 16.75
N GLU A 44 1.61 13.48 17.56
CA GLU A 44 3.07 13.47 17.73
C GLU A 44 3.77 13.17 16.40
N ASN A 45 3.33 12.16 15.66
CA ASN A 45 3.91 11.81 14.35
C ASN A 45 3.74 12.94 13.33
N LEU A 46 2.60 13.65 13.34
CA LEU A 46 2.42 14.83 12.47
C LEU A 46 3.38 15.95 12.82
N SER A 47 3.52 16.27 14.11
CA SER A 47 4.43 17.31 14.58
C SER A 47 5.88 16.94 14.28
N LEU A 48 6.24 15.66 14.39
CA LEU A 48 7.56 15.14 13.99
C LEU A 48 7.81 15.30 12.49
N LEU A 49 6.87 14.90 11.63
CA LEU A 49 7.05 15.08 10.18
C LEU A 49 7.27 16.56 9.83
N GLN A 50 6.53 17.46 10.50
CA GLN A 50 6.70 18.90 10.35
C GLN A 50 8.07 19.39 10.85
N SER A 51 8.55 18.93 12.01
CA SER A 51 9.86 19.33 12.56
C SER A 51 11.02 18.80 11.73
N LEU A 52 10.85 17.65 11.09
CA LEU A 52 11.80 17.10 10.13
C LEU A 52 11.73 17.81 8.77
N GLY A 53 10.79 18.73 8.53
CA GLY A 53 10.61 19.37 7.23
C GLY A 53 10.10 18.42 6.13
N CYS A 54 9.43 17.34 6.52
CA CYS A 54 8.79 16.43 5.60
C CYS A 54 7.36 16.89 5.30
N ASP A 55 7.00 16.84 4.02
CA ASP A 55 5.62 16.97 3.60
C ASP A 55 4.83 15.69 3.85
N PHE A 56 3.51 15.80 3.91
CA PHE A 56 2.67 14.62 4.13
C PHE A 56 1.34 14.65 3.37
N VAL A 57 0.82 13.46 3.11
CA VAL A 57 -0.55 13.19 2.65
C VAL A 57 -1.09 12.01 3.45
N VAL A 58 -2.10 12.26 4.31
CA VAL A 58 -2.57 11.27 5.27
C VAL A 58 -4.09 11.17 5.28
N ALA A 59 -4.64 9.97 5.36
CA ALA A 59 -6.08 9.78 5.45
C ALA A 59 -6.67 10.46 6.71
N ALA A 60 -7.75 11.21 6.53
CA ALA A 60 -8.43 11.92 7.60
C ALA A 60 -9.46 11.03 8.32
N ARG A 61 -9.36 10.94 9.65
CA ARG A 61 -10.42 10.35 10.50
C ARG A 61 -11.57 11.33 10.68
N LEU A 62 -12.41 11.50 9.67
CA LEU A 62 -13.50 12.49 9.67
C LEU A 62 -14.44 12.36 10.88
N ARG A 63 -14.72 11.12 11.31
CA ARG A 63 -15.60 10.82 12.46
C ARG A 63 -14.98 11.14 13.84
N SER A 64 -13.68 11.43 13.87
CA SER A 64 -12.93 11.77 15.09
C SER A 64 -12.62 13.26 15.20
N LEU A 65 -13.14 14.08 14.28
CA LEU A 65 -12.94 15.53 14.31
C LEU A 65 -13.77 16.18 15.41
N ASN A 66 -13.30 17.32 15.90
CA ASN A 66 -14.04 18.13 16.86
C ASN A 66 -15.34 18.68 16.23
N GLN A 67 -16.27 19.16 17.06
CA GLN A 67 -17.57 19.66 16.57
C GLN A 67 -17.42 20.85 15.61
N VAL A 68 -16.42 21.71 15.80
CA VAL A 68 -16.17 22.87 14.94
C VAL A 68 -15.80 22.44 13.52
N HIS A 69 -14.81 21.55 13.39
CA HIS A 69 -14.38 20.99 12.12
C HIS A 69 -15.49 20.15 11.48
N THR A 70 -16.27 19.42 12.28
CA THR A 70 -17.41 18.64 11.80
C THR A 70 -18.46 19.54 11.13
N LYS A 71 -18.83 20.66 11.77
CA LYS A 71 -19.80 21.61 11.20
C LYS A 71 -19.28 22.24 9.91
N ALA A 72 -18.00 22.60 9.85
CA ALA A 72 -17.37 23.14 8.65
C ALA A 72 -17.40 22.14 7.47
N ILE A 73 -17.25 20.85 7.76
CA ILE A 73 -17.25 19.80 6.74
C ILE A 73 -18.66 19.37 6.35
N VAL A 74 -19.63 19.35 7.26
CA VAL A 74 -20.98 18.83 7.00
C VAL A 74 -21.96 19.91 6.54
N GLY A 75 -21.75 21.17 6.93
CA GLY A 75 -22.68 22.28 6.68
C GLY A 75 -22.58 22.88 5.27
N GLU A 76 -21.50 23.63 5.00
CA GLU A 76 -21.32 24.36 3.74
C GLU A 76 -20.09 23.82 2.99
N GLN A 77 -20.31 22.80 2.17
CA GLN A 77 -19.29 22.27 1.28
C GLN A 77 -19.37 22.98 -0.06
N SER A 78 -18.41 23.87 -0.34
CA SER A 78 -18.17 24.35 -1.70
C SER A 78 -17.54 23.21 -2.50
N TRP A 79 -18.37 22.44 -3.20
CA TRP A 79 -17.92 21.35 -4.05
C TRP A 79 -17.46 21.87 -5.41
N THR A 80 -16.25 21.50 -5.79
CA THR A 80 -15.71 21.71 -7.13
C THR A 80 -15.72 20.39 -7.89
N MET A 81 -16.14 20.43 -9.15
CA MET A 81 -16.04 19.29 -10.07
C MET A 81 -14.67 19.30 -10.72
N LEU A 82 -13.91 18.22 -10.54
CA LEU A 82 -12.69 18.00 -11.31
C LEU A 82 -13.03 17.54 -12.73
N SER A 83 -12.10 17.75 -13.66
CA SER A 83 -12.17 17.26 -15.05
C SER A 83 -12.43 15.74 -15.12
N THR A 84 -12.00 15.00 -14.10
CA THR A 84 -12.25 13.56 -13.93
C THR A 84 -13.67 13.19 -13.49
N GLY A 85 -14.58 14.15 -13.35
CA GLY A 85 -15.95 13.96 -12.85
C GLY A 85 -16.03 13.69 -11.34
N ARG A 86 -14.95 13.94 -10.60
CA ARG A 86 -14.88 13.74 -9.15
C ARG A 86 -15.25 15.03 -8.42
N LYS A 87 -16.09 14.94 -7.39
CA LYS A 87 -16.40 16.08 -6.51
C LYS A 87 -15.34 16.18 -5.41
N VAL A 88 -14.72 17.34 -5.28
CA VAL A 88 -13.78 17.65 -4.20
C VAL A 88 -14.17 18.94 -3.49
N SER A 89 -13.78 19.06 -2.22
CA SER A 89 -13.94 20.29 -1.45
C SER A 89 -12.70 20.50 -0.60
N GLU A 90 -12.26 21.74 -0.45
CA GLU A 90 -11.04 22.09 0.27
C GLU A 90 -11.37 22.94 1.49
N HIS A 91 -10.71 22.62 2.60
CA HIS A 91 -10.88 23.34 3.85
C HIS A 91 -9.51 23.54 4.52
N THR A 92 -9.34 24.65 5.24
CA THR A 92 -8.19 24.86 6.11
C THR A 92 -8.66 24.79 7.56
N LEU A 93 -8.20 23.78 8.29
CA LEU A 93 -8.63 23.49 9.66
C LEU A 93 -7.42 23.33 10.56
N GLY A 94 -7.35 24.11 11.64
CA GLY A 94 -6.22 24.08 12.58
C GLY A 94 -4.86 24.33 11.91
N GLY A 95 -4.82 25.21 10.90
CA GLY A 95 -3.60 25.51 10.13
C GLY A 95 -3.16 24.44 9.14
N ARG A 96 -3.98 23.39 8.93
CA ARG A 96 -3.69 22.28 8.02
C ARG A 96 -4.72 22.23 6.89
N ARG A 97 -4.27 21.83 5.69
CA ARG A 97 -5.14 21.67 4.53
C ARG A 97 -5.83 20.31 4.59
N LEU A 98 -7.16 20.31 4.52
CA LEU A 98 -8.02 19.14 4.41
C LEU A 98 -8.68 19.13 3.03
N ILE A 99 -8.51 18.03 2.31
CA ILE A 99 -9.12 17.85 1.00
C ILE A 99 -10.12 16.72 1.09
N LEU A 100 -11.38 17.03 0.87
CA LEU A 100 -12.48 16.09 0.83
C LEU A 100 -12.77 15.65 -0.59
N ARG A 101 -13.20 14.41 -0.73
CA ARG A 101 -13.71 13.83 -1.96
C ARG A 101 -15.00 13.07 -1.66
N TYR A 102 -16.00 13.27 -2.51
CA TYR A 102 -17.21 12.46 -2.49
C TYR A 102 -17.10 11.27 -3.44
N CYS A 103 -17.49 10.08 -2.97
CA CYS A 103 -17.51 8.86 -3.77
C CYS A 103 -18.87 8.15 -3.63
N PRO A 104 -19.69 8.06 -4.70
CA PRO A 104 -21.00 7.40 -4.64
C PRO A 104 -20.93 5.91 -4.24
N LYS A 105 -19.93 5.18 -4.75
CA LYS A 105 -19.71 3.76 -4.36
C LYS A 105 -19.41 3.62 -2.87
N LYS A 106 -18.66 4.57 -2.30
CA LYS A 106 -18.38 4.60 -0.87
C LYS A 106 -19.64 4.95 -0.08
N ALA A 107 -20.47 5.89 -0.55
CA ALA A 107 -21.74 6.22 0.10
C ALA A 107 -22.63 4.98 0.23
N ALA A 108 -22.84 4.24 -0.85
CA ALA A 108 -23.63 2.99 -0.83
C ALA A 108 -23.05 1.95 0.16
N ARG A 109 -21.72 1.79 0.18
CA ARG A 109 -21.05 0.88 1.12
C ARG A 109 -21.18 1.34 2.58
N ASP A 110 -21.05 2.64 2.83
CA ASP A 110 -21.12 3.21 4.17
C ASP A 110 -22.55 3.08 4.73
N VAL A 111 -23.58 3.34 3.91
CA VAL A 111 -25.01 3.06 4.21
C VAL A 111 -25.18 1.60 4.58
N HIS A 112 -24.77 0.67 3.71
CA HIS A 112 -24.91 -0.76 3.96
C HIS A 112 -24.21 -1.20 5.26
N THR A 113 -23.00 -0.69 5.51
CA THR A 113 -22.23 -1.00 6.72
C THR A 113 -22.93 -0.47 7.97
N ARG A 114 -23.51 0.74 7.89
CA ARG A 114 -24.30 1.32 8.99
C ARG A 114 -25.54 0.49 9.25
N ASP A 115 -26.31 0.13 8.23
CA ASP A 115 -27.54 -0.65 8.36
C ASP A 115 -27.26 -2.01 9.01
N GLN A 116 -26.20 -2.71 8.56
CA GLN A 116 -25.76 -3.95 9.20
C GLN A 116 -25.39 -3.76 10.68
N ALA A 117 -24.73 -2.65 11.03
CA ALA A 117 -24.36 -2.36 12.40
C ALA A 117 -25.58 -2.02 13.27
N VAL A 118 -26.56 -1.28 12.74
CA VAL A 118 -27.83 -0.97 13.41
C VAL A 118 -28.63 -2.25 13.64
N GLU A 119 -28.75 -3.12 12.63
CA GLU A 119 -29.47 -4.39 12.77
C GLU A 119 -28.82 -5.32 13.81
N LYS A 120 -27.49 -5.37 13.88
CA LYS A 120 -26.78 -6.10 14.95
C LYS A 120 -27.10 -5.52 16.34
N VAL A 121 -27.22 -4.21 16.45
CA VAL A 121 -27.60 -3.54 17.71
C VAL A 121 -29.05 -3.87 18.09
N LYS A 122 -30.01 -3.77 17.16
CA LYS A 122 -31.42 -4.11 17.40
C LYS A 122 -31.58 -5.56 17.87
N LYS A 123 -30.92 -6.51 17.20
CA LYS A 123 -30.93 -7.93 17.59
C LYS A 123 -30.40 -8.14 19.01
N ARG A 124 -29.34 -7.43 19.39
CA ARG A 124 -28.79 -7.49 20.77
C ARG A 124 -29.71 -6.89 21.81
N LEU A 125 -30.40 -5.79 21.48
CA LEU A 125 -31.40 -5.19 22.36
C LEU A 125 -32.57 -6.15 22.62
N ALA A 126 -33.04 -6.84 21.57
CA ALA A 126 -34.12 -7.83 21.67
C ALA A 126 -33.75 -9.07 22.51
N GLN A 127 -32.46 -9.47 22.52
CA GLN A 127 -31.96 -10.63 23.27
C GLN A 127 -31.66 -10.33 24.75
N GLY A 128 -31.77 -9.07 25.18
CA GLY A 128 -31.40 -8.63 26.52
C GLY A 128 -29.88 -8.43 26.68
N VAL A 129 -29.46 -7.19 26.95
CA VAL A 129 -28.04 -6.83 27.07
C VAL A 129 -27.50 -7.28 28.43
N LYS A 130 -26.87 -8.46 28.50
CA LYS A 130 -26.10 -8.89 29.69
C LYS A 130 -24.69 -8.26 29.65
N GLY A 131 -24.42 -7.35 30.60
CA GLY A 131 -23.10 -6.77 30.85
C GLY A 131 -22.86 -5.39 30.23
N VAL A 132 -22.33 -4.47 31.03
CA VAL A 132 -22.06 -3.04 30.72
C VAL A 132 -20.85 -2.85 29.77
N GLY A 133 -20.35 -3.92 29.15
CA GLY A 133 -18.96 -3.97 28.65
C GLY A 133 -18.72 -3.64 27.18
N ARG A 134 -19.72 -3.43 26.31
CA ARG A 134 -19.46 -3.12 24.89
C ARG A 134 -20.44 -2.09 24.34
N SER A 135 -20.03 -0.83 24.42
CA SER A 135 -20.60 0.29 23.66
C SER A 135 -20.53 -0.02 22.16
N GLY A 136 -21.58 -0.63 21.62
CA GLY A 136 -21.76 -0.63 20.17
C GLY A 136 -21.86 0.81 19.67
N ARG A 137 -21.34 1.09 18.48
CA ARG A 137 -21.25 2.43 17.87
C ARG A 137 -22.58 3.22 17.83
N PHE A 138 -23.72 2.56 18.02
CA PHE A 138 -25.08 3.14 18.02
C PHE A 138 -25.90 2.76 19.28
N LEU A 139 -25.24 2.37 20.37
CA LEU A 139 -25.89 2.06 21.64
C LEU A 139 -25.72 3.23 22.62
N LYS A 140 -26.83 3.69 23.21
CA LYS A 140 -26.83 4.63 24.33
C LYS A 140 -27.29 3.92 25.59
N VAL A 141 -26.50 4.05 26.64
CA VAL A 141 -26.82 3.54 27.98
C VAL A 141 -27.28 4.73 28.80
N ASP A 142 -28.55 4.71 29.21
CA ASP A 142 -29.12 5.69 30.13
C ASP A 142 -29.49 5.01 31.45
N PRO A 143 -29.70 5.77 32.55
CA PRO A 143 -30.13 5.20 33.84
C PRO A 143 -31.43 4.38 33.76
N GLN A 144 -32.26 4.62 32.75
CA GLN A 144 -33.54 3.96 32.50
C GLN A 144 -33.42 2.71 31.61
N GLY A 145 -32.24 2.40 31.07
CA GLY A 145 -32.00 1.22 30.24
C GLY A 145 -31.08 1.47 29.05
N VAL A 146 -30.90 0.42 28.25
CA VAL A 146 -30.08 0.45 27.03
C VAL A 146 -30.99 0.66 25.82
N ARG A 147 -30.70 1.69 25.01
CA ARG A 147 -31.48 2.04 23.82
C ARG A 147 -30.60 2.31 22.61
N LEU A 148 -31.23 2.41 21.45
CA LEU A 148 -30.58 2.83 20.21
C LEU A 148 -30.29 4.34 20.25
N ASP A 149 -29.08 4.73 19.83
CA ASP A 149 -28.68 6.13 19.69
C ASP A 149 -28.99 6.64 18.27
N GLU A 150 -30.21 7.12 18.06
CA GLU A 150 -30.64 7.69 16.77
C GLU A 150 -29.82 8.92 16.38
N ALA A 151 -29.37 9.71 17.36
CA ALA A 151 -28.52 10.87 17.10
C ALA A 151 -27.12 10.45 16.64
N ALA A 152 -26.58 9.32 17.12
CA ALA A 152 -25.34 8.75 16.58
C ALA A 152 -25.52 8.25 15.15
N ILE A 153 -26.67 7.63 14.82
CA ILE A 153 -26.97 7.17 13.46
C ILE A 153 -27.06 8.35 12.50
N ALA A 154 -27.81 9.40 12.86
CA ALA A 154 -27.95 10.61 12.04
C ALA A 154 -26.60 11.32 11.85
N ARG A 155 -25.77 11.43 12.90
CA ARG A 155 -24.40 11.94 12.79
C ARG A 155 -23.55 11.07 11.86
N ASP A 156 -23.73 9.76 11.88
CA ASP A 156 -22.96 8.83 11.06
C ASP A 156 -23.26 8.97 9.57
N GLN A 157 -24.53 9.22 9.23
CA GLN A 157 -25.05 9.44 7.89
C GLN A 157 -24.45 10.67 7.21
N ASN A 158 -24.15 11.73 7.97
CA ASN A 158 -23.52 12.94 7.44
C ASN A 158 -22.14 12.71 6.79
N TYR A 159 -21.49 11.57 7.07
CA TYR A 159 -20.18 11.24 6.51
C TYR A 159 -20.25 10.26 5.33
N ASP A 160 -21.43 9.84 4.90
CA ASP A 160 -21.58 8.85 3.85
C ASP A 160 -20.94 9.33 2.55
N GLY A 161 -20.03 8.52 2.01
CA GLY A 161 -19.35 8.84 0.76
C GLY A 161 -18.23 9.87 0.90
N LEU A 162 -18.07 10.49 2.06
CA LEU A 162 -16.97 11.42 2.32
C LEU A 162 -15.67 10.65 2.59
N HIS A 163 -14.64 10.99 1.85
CA HIS A 163 -13.26 10.62 2.12
C HIS A 163 -12.45 11.90 2.26
N GLY A 164 -11.56 11.97 3.24
CA GLY A 164 -10.73 13.14 3.47
C GLY A 164 -9.26 12.76 3.55
N VAL A 165 -8.39 13.66 3.10
CA VAL A 165 -6.94 13.57 3.29
C VAL A 165 -6.41 14.88 3.86
N TRP A 166 -5.59 14.80 4.88
CA TRP A 166 -4.79 15.90 5.42
C TRP A 166 -3.50 16.01 4.63
N THR A 167 -3.10 17.24 4.29
CA THR A 167 -1.82 17.46 3.61
C THR A 167 -1.15 18.77 4.05
N SER A 168 0.19 18.79 4.02
CA SER A 168 1.01 19.99 4.13
C SER A 168 1.26 20.67 2.78
N LEU A 169 1.03 19.96 1.67
CA LEU A 169 1.35 20.41 0.32
C LEU A 169 0.40 21.53 -0.10
N LYS A 170 0.95 22.74 -0.31
CA LYS A 170 0.19 23.92 -0.72
C LYS A 170 0.08 24.06 -2.23
N ASP A 171 1.12 23.68 -2.95
CA ASP A 171 1.26 23.93 -4.39
C ASP A 171 0.63 22.84 -5.27
N MET A 172 0.15 21.75 -4.67
CA MET A 172 -0.52 20.67 -5.40
C MET A 172 -2.02 20.86 -5.48
N THR A 173 -2.62 20.51 -6.61
CA THR A 173 -4.08 20.48 -6.74
C THR A 173 -4.69 19.31 -5.96
N PRO A 174 -5.99 19.38 -5.58
CA PRO A 174 -6.69 18.24 -4.97
C PRO A 174 -6.53 16.94 -5.72
N GLU A 175 -6.53 17.00 -7.05
CA GLU A 175 -6.40 15.83 -7.90
C GLU A 175 -5.04 15.17 -7.79
N GLN A 176 -3.97 15.96 -7.76
CA GLN A 176 -2.60 15.45 -7.59
C GLN A 176 -2.43 14.81 -6.21
N VAL A 177 -2.92 15.47 -5.15
CA VAL A 177 -2.86 14.90 -3.78
C VAL A 177 -3.58 13.57 -3.70
N TYR A 178 -4.78 13.47 -4.29
CA TYR A 178 -5.52 12.21 -4.34
C TYR A 178 -4.87 11.15 -5.24
N THR A 179 -4.12 11.56 -6.26
CA THR A 179 -3.35 10.65 -7.10
C THR A 179 -2.21 10.03 -6.28
N HIS A 180 -1.42 10.85 -5.58
CA HIS A 180 -0.37 10.37 -4.68
C HIS A 180 -0.91 9.50 -3.55
N TYR A 181 -2.00 9.92 -2.90
CA TYR A 181 -2.66 9.09 -1.90
C TYR A 181 -3.14 7.75 -2.49
N GLY A 182 -3.64 7.79 -3.72
CA GLY A 182 -4.03 6.60 -4.47
C GLY A 182 -2.89 5.61 -4.60
N GLU A 183 -1.64 6.03 -4.74
CA GLU A 183 -0.49 5.14 -4.90
C GLU A 183 -0.16 4.28 -3.66
N LEU A 184 -0.81 4.51 -2.51
CA LEU A 184 -0.69 3.64 -1.33
C LEU A 184 -0.96 2.16 -1.62
N TRP A 185 -1.84 1.86 -2.59
CA TRP A 185 -2.11 0.47 -2.98
C TRP A 185 -0.84 -0.27 -3.46
N ARG A 186 0.18 0.46 -3.96
CA ARG A 186 1.47 -0.12 -4.38
C ARG A 186 2.21 -0.75 -3.21
N ILE A 187 2.06 -0.20 -2.00
CA ILE A 187 2.64 -0.75 -0.77
C ILE A 187 1.94 -2.07 -0.42
N GLU A 188 0.60 -2.10 -0.43
CA GLU A 188 -0.17 -3.33 -0.21
C GLU A 188 0.15 -4.42 -1.24
N GLU A 189 0.26 -4.04 -2.52
CA GLU A 189 0.71 -4.94 -3.57
C GLU A 189 2.13 -5.43 -3.31
N GLY A 190 3.06 -4.55 -2.92
CA GLY A 190 4.42 -4.94 -2.58
C GLY A 190 4.45 -5.98 -1.46
N PHE A 191 3.70 -5.78 -0.39
CA PHE A 191 3.55 -6.77 0.68
C PHE A 191 2.93 -8.08 0.19
N ARG A 192 1.95 -8.04 -0.72
CA ARG A 192 1.35 -9.24 -1.32
C ARG A 192 2.37 -10.03 -2.13
N VAL A 193 3.16 -9.38 -2.99
CA VAL A 193 4.23 -10.02 -3.77
C VAL A 193 5.30 -10.60 -2.84
N MET A 194 5.74 -9.86 -1.82
CA MET A 194 6.72 -10.39 -0.87
C MET A 194 6.21 -11.63 -0.14
N LYS A 195 4.92 -11.66 0.23
CA LYS A 195 4.29 -12.82 0.91
C LYS A 195 4.16 -14.03 0.01
N HIS A 196 3.57 -13.87 -1.18
CA HIS A 196 3.19 -15.00 -2.02
C HIS A 196 4.27 -15.40 -3.02
N THR A 197 4.97 -14.42 -3.60
CA THR A 197 5.94 -14.65 -4.67
C THR A 197 7.35 -14.86 -4.12
N MET A 198 7.79 -14.03 -3.17
CA MET A 198 9.11 -14.15 -2.54
C MET A 198 9.15 -15.07 -1.33
N ALA A 199 8.00 -15.66 -0.97
CA ALA A 199 7.85 -16.58 0.16
C ALA A 199 8.50 -16.06 1.47
N VAL A 200 8.38 -14.75 1.75
CA VAL A 200 8.85 -14.22 3.05
C VAL A 200 8.11 -14.88 4.22
N ARG A 201 6.93 -15.46 3.94
CA ARG A 201 6.20 -16.37 4.83
C ARG A 201 5.83 -17.64 4.04
N PRO A 202 5.81 -18.83 4.69
CA PRO A 202 6.10 -19.10 6.10
C PRO A 202 7.59 -18.97 6.43
N MET A 203 7.91 -18.54 7.65
CA MET A 203 9.28 -18.38 8.13
C MET A 203 9.56 -19.40 9.23
N PHE A 204 10.41 -20.38 8.95
CA PHE A 204 10.76 -21.47 9.88
C PHE A 204 12.08 -21.22 10.62
N HIS A 205 12.55 -19.97 10.62
CA HIS A 205 13.75 -19.55 11.32
C HIS A 205 13.38 -18.94 12.68
N TRP A 206 14.07 -19.37 13.73
CA TRP A 206 13.86 -18.89 15.11
C TRP A 206 15.00 -18.00 15.61
N VAL A 207 16.18 -18.12 14.99
CA VAL A 207 17.35 -17.30 15.32
C VAL A 207 17.25 -15.96 14.59
N GLU A 208 17.35 -14.85 15.32
CA GLU A 208 17.19 -13.50 14.78
C GLU A 208 18.05 -13.25 13.54
N ARG A 209 19.34 -13.60 13.57
CA ARG A 209 20.24 -13.45 12.41
C ARG A 209 19.72 -14.17 11.16
N ARG A 210 19.16 -15.37 11.32
CA ARG A 210 18.60 -16.16 10.20
C ARG A 210 17.32 -15.54 9.66
N VAL A 211 16.46 -15.05 10.57
CA VAL A 211 15.26 -14.27 10.21
C VAL A 211 15.65 -13.02 9.40
N ARG A 212 16.63 -12.24 9.89
CA ARG A 212 17.12 -11.04 9.20
C ARG A 212 17.66 -11.36 7.81
N ALA A 213 18.46 -12.42 7.68
CA ALA A 213 19.02 -12.85 6.39
C ALA A 213 17.94 -13.29 5.39
N HIS A 214 16.97 -14.09 5.84
CA HIS A 214 15.83 -14.52 5.00
C HIS A 214 15.07 -13.32 4.45
N VAL A 215 14.68 -12.38 5.33
CA VAL A 215 13.94 -11.19 4.90
C VAL A 215 14.79 -10.30 3.99
N ALA A 216 16.10 -10.18 4.23
CA ALA A 216 17.02 -9.44 3.37
C ALA A 216 17.02 -9.99 1.94
N ILE A 217 17.16 -11.32 1.79
CA ILE A 217 17.17 -11.98 0.48
C ILE A 217 15.84 -11.77 -0.23
N CYS A 218 14.71 -11.98 0.47
CA CYS A 218 13.38 -11.73 -0.09
C CYS A 218 13.19 -10.28 -0.54
N PHE A 219 13.69 -9.31 0.25
CA PHE A 219 13.60 -7.88 -0.07
C PHE A 219 14.43 -7.51 -1.30
N VAL A 220 15.68 -7.99 -1.38
CA VAL A 220 16.55 -7.75 -2.54
C VAL A 220 15.94 -8.38 -3.79
N ALA A 221 15.49 -9.63 -3.71
CA ALA A 221 14.83 -10.31 -4.83
C ALA A 221 13.55 -9.57 -5.29
N PHE A 222 12.74 -9.10 -4.34
CA PHE A 222 11.56 -8.28 -4.62
C PHE A 222 11.93 -6.99 -5.35
N ALA A 223 12.93 -6.26 -4.88
CA ALA A 223 13.34 -5.01 -5.48
C ALA A 223 13.90 -5.19 -6.89
N LEU A 224 14.73 -6.22 -7.11
CA LEU A 224 15.21 -6.58 -8.44
C LEU A 224 14.05 -6.92 -9.39
N LEU A 225 13.08 -7.69 -8.91
CA LEU A 225 11.88 -8.03 -9.69
C LEU A 225 11.05 -6.78 -10.02
N ARG A 226 10.90 -5.85 -9.08
CA ARG A 226 10.22 -4.56 -9.31
C ARG A 226 10.94 -3.70 -10.35
N ILE A 227 12.28 -3.63 -10.28
CA ILE A 227 13.09 -2.91 -11.27
C ILE A 227 12.92 -3.54 -12.66
N LEU A 228 12.98 -4.88 -12.76
CA LEU A 228 12.76 -5.59 -14.02
C LEU A 228 11.35 -5.34 -14.57
N CYS A 229 10.33 -5.45 -13.72
CA CYS A 229 8.93 -5.17 -14.05
C CYS A 229 8.75 -3.75 -14.56
N HIS A 230 9.35 -2.76 -13.89
CA HIS A 230 9.33 -1.38 -14.32
C HIS A 230 10.02 -1.20 -15.69
N ARG A 231 11.25 -1.67 -15.85
CA ARG A 231 12.00 -1.58 -17.11
C ARG A 231 11.26 -2.21 -18.28
N TYR A 232 10.74 -3.42 -18.09
CA TYR A 232 9.95 -4.12 -19.11
C TYR A 232 8.70 -3.31 -19.48
N ASN A 233 7.91 -2.87 -18.49
CA ASN A 233 6.66 -2.16 -18.74
C ASN A 233 6.87 -0.76 -19.32
N THR A 234 8.02 -0.13 -19.08
CA THR A 234 8.40 1.13 -19.73
C THR A 234 8.76 0.93 -21.20
N LEU A 235 9.51 -0.14 -21.53
CA LEU A 235 9.97 -0.38 -22.90
C LEU A 235 8.94 -1.08 -23.80
N PHE A 236 8.17 -2.01 -23.24
CA PHE A 236 7.31 -2.93 -23.98
C PHE A 236 5.84 -2.92 -23.52
N GLY A 237 5.51 -2.13 -22.49
CA GLY A 237 4.17 -2.13 -21.89
C GLY A 237 3.04 -1.67 -22.81
N ALA A 238 3.36 -0.94 -23.89
CA ALA A 238 2.38 -0.57 -24.93
C ALA A 238 1.83 -1.81 -25.68
N LYS A 239 2.63 -2.87 -25.78
CA LYS A 239 2.17 -4.15 -26.34
C LYS A 239 1.42 -4.96 -25.29
N GLN A 240 2.07 -5.17 -24.14
CA GLN A 240 1.52 -5.92 -23.04
C GLN A 240 2.25 -5.56 -21.75
N ARG A 241 1.50 -5.21 -20.71
CA ARG A 241 2.06 -5.08 -19.37
C ARG A 241 2.16 -6.44 -18.70
N LEU A 242 3.28 -6.72 -18.05
CA LEU A 242 3.47 -7.92 -17.25
C LEU A 242 3.50 -7.56 -15.76
N SER A 243 2.89 -8.42 -14.96
CA SER A 243 3.03 -8.44 -13.49
C SER A 243 4.28 -9.20 -13.05
N GLU A 244 4.67 -9.02 -11.80
CA GLU A 244 5.82 -9.72 -11.18
C GLU A 244 5.71 -11.24 -11.33
N GLY A 245 4.53 -11.80 -11.09
CA GLY A 245 4.29 -13.24 -11.21
C GLY A 245 4.41 -13.75 -12.65
N GLN A 246 3.92 -12.98 -13.63
CA GLN A 246 4.05 -13.33 -15.05
C GLN A 246 5.50 -13.26 -15.51
N ILE A 247 6.27 -12.26 -15.06
CA ILE A 247 7.70 -12.16 -15.37
C ILE A 247 8.46 -13.38 -14.86
N LEU A 248 8.20 -13.80 -13.62
CA LEU A 248 8.84 -15.01 -13.08
C LEU A 248 8.42 -16.26 -13.84
N ALA A 249 7.14 -16.39 -14.20
CA ALA A 249 6.67 -17.52 -15.00
C ALA A 249 7.34 -17.56 -16.38
N GLU A 250 7.52 -16.42 -17.05
CA GLU A 250 8.22 -16.36 -18.34
C GLU A 250 9.71 -16.70 -18.19
N LEU A 251 10.37 -16.18 -17.16
CA LEU A 251 11.77 -16.51 -16.88
C LEU A 251 11.97 -17.98 -16.50
N SER A 252 11.03 -18.60 -15.78
CA SER A 252 11.15 -20.01 -15.38
C SER A 252 11.01 -20.98 -16.56
N GLN A 253 10.45 -20.54 -17.70
CA GLN A 253 10.40 -21.33 -18.93
C GLN A 253 11.70 -21.25 -19.75
N VAL A 254 12.62 -20.33 -19.42
CA VAL A 254 13.93 -20.25 -20.06
C VAL A 254 14.80 -21.37 -19.53
N GLN A 255 15.09 -22.35 -20.39
CA GLN A 255 15.83 -23.55 -20.02
C GLN A 255 16.95 -23.80 -21.02
N ALA A 256 17.96 -24.55 -20.59
CA ALA A 256 19.00 -25.06 -21.48
C ALA A 256 19.36 -26.48 -21.06
N SER A 257 19.60 -27.34 -22.05
CA SER A 257 20.02 -28.72 -21.85
C SER A 257 21.53 -28.82 -21.98
N LEU A 258 22.19 -29.48 -21.03
CA LEU A 258 23.59 -29.84 -21.14
C LEU A 258 23.70 -31.17 -21.91
N ILE A 259 24.41 -31.16 -23.03
CA ILE A 259 24.60 -32.32 -23.91
C ILE A 259 26.08 -32.66 -23.92
N ARG A 260 26.42 -33.93 -23.63
CA ARG A 260 27.78 -34.44 -23.73
C ARG A 260 27.95 -35.28 -24.98
N ASP A 261 28.93 -34.93 -25.79
CA ASP A 261 29.36 -35.74 -26.93
C ASP A 261 30.20 -36.92 -26.43
N ARG A 262 29.79 -38.15 -26.76
CA ARG A 262 30.49 -39.38 -26.33
C ARG A 262 31.81 -39.62 -27.06
N GLY A 263 32.01 -39.01 -28.23
CA GLY A 263 33.24 -39.18 -29.02
C GLY A 263 34.35 -38.24 -28.59
N THR A 264 34.01 -36.98 -28.31
CA THR A 264 34.98 -35.93 -27.97
C THR A 264 35.05 -35.60 -26.48
N ASP A 265 34.13 -36.17 -25.69
CA ASP A 265 33.88 -35.85 -24.29
C ASP A 265 33.50 -34.39 -24.01
N ALA A 266 33.25 -33.60 -25.06
CA ALA A 266 32.91 -32.20 -24.96
C ALA A 266 31.45 -32.02 -24.50
N GLU A 267 31.24 -31.04 -23.62
CA GLU A 267 29.91 -30.64 -23.16
C GLU A 267 29.42 -29.40 -23.90
N TYR A 268 28.14 -29.36 -24.23
CA TYR A 268 27.49 -28.30 -24.98
C TYR A 268 26.22 -27.86 -24.27
N LEU A 269 25.98 -26.56 -24.22
CA LEU A 269 24.74 -25.98 -23.72
C LEU A 269 23.80 -25.71 -24.89
N LEU A 270 22.68 -26.44 -24.95
CA LEU A 270 21.63 -26.27 -25.95
C LEU A 270 20.46 -25.47 -25.34
N PRO A 271 20.28 -24.18 -25.69
CA PRO A 271 19.16 -23.40 -25.19
C PRO A 271 17.83 -23.88 -25.76
N SER A 272 16.76 -23.86 -24.95
CA SER A 272 15.41 -24.12 -25.42
C SER A 272 14.89 -22.97 -26.30
N LYS A 273 13.87 -23.24 -27.11
CA LYS A 273 13.23 -22.19 -27.90
C LYS A 273 12.54 -21.20 -26.97
N ALA A 274 13.13 -20.02 -26.86
CA ALA A 274 12.60 -18.96 -26.02
C ALA A 274 11.36 -18.30 -26.62
N ARG A 275 10.43 -17.93 -25.74
CA ARG A 275 9.26 -17.11 -26.09
C ARG A 275 9.69 -15.66 -26.34
N ASP A 276 8.89 -14.94 -27.11
CA ASP A 276 9.19 -13.54 -27.44
C ASP A 276 9.21 -12.65 -26.20
N GLU A 277 8.37 -12.93 -25.21
CA GLU A 277 8.31 -12.26 -23.92
C GLU A 277 9.61 -12.45 -23.14
N ALA A 278 10.15 -13.66 -23.09
CA ALA A 278 11.44 -13.94 -22.46
C ALA A 278 12.58 -13.18 -23.16
N ILE A 279 12.60 -13.15 -24.49
CA ILE A 279 13.60 -12.37 -25.25
C ILE A 279 13.50 -10.88 -24.89
N ARG A 280 12.28 -10.33 -24.80
CA ARG A 280 12.06 -8.94 -24.39
C ARG A 280 12.49 -8.68 -22.94
N LEU A 281 12.30 -9.63 -22.02
CA LEU A 281 12.78 -9.50 -20.64
C LEU A 281 14.31 -9.40 -20.56
N TYR A 282 15.03 -10.20 -21.33
CA TYR A 282 16.49 -10.10 -21.43
C TYR A 282 16.91 -8.76 -22.05
N HIS A 283 16.23 -8.33 -23.12
CA HIS A 283 16.49 -7.01 -23.71
C HIS A 283 16.22 -5.87 -22.72
N ALA A 284 15.18 -5.99 -21.88
CA ALA A 284 14.85 -4.98 -20.88
C ALA A 284 15.99 -4.74 -19.90
N VAL A 285 16.84 -5.74 -19.64
CA VAL A 285 18.04 -5.63 -18.79
C VAL A 285 19.34 -5.40 -19.58
N GLY A 286 19.28 -5.22 -20.90
CA GLY A 286 20.45 -5.03 -21.76
C GLY A 286 21.20 -6.32 -22.08
N GLN A 287 20.57 -7.48 -21.89
CA GLN A 287 21.14 -8.79 -22.17
C GLN A 287 20.54 -9.41 -23.43
N LYS A 288 21.26 -10.35 -24.03
CA LYS A 288 20.76 -11.16 -25.16
C LYS A 288 20.66 -12.61 -24.73
N LEU A 289 19.55 -13.24 -25.05
CA LEU A 289 19.39 -14.66 -24.77
C LEU A 289 20.19 -15.49 -25.81
N PRO A 290 21.04 -16.45 -25.39
CA PRO A 290 21.75 -17.34 -26.31
C PRO A 290 20.76 -18.13 -27.18
N ARG A 291 20.96 -18.11 -28.50
CA ARG A 291 20.11 -18.82 -29.46
C ARG A 291 20.80 -20.01 -30.12
N GLN A 292 22.10 -20.14 -29.94
CA GLN A 292 22.92 -21.17 -30.55
C GLN A 292 23.49 -22.07 -29.47
N THR A 293 23.74 -23.32 -29.84
CA THR A 293 24.50 -24.25 -29.00
C THR A 293 25.90 -23.69 -28.78
N VAL A 294 26.32 -23.60 -27.52
CA VAL A 294 27.65 -23.13 -27.15
C VAL A 294 28.40 -24.23 -26.44
N LEU A 295 29.72 -24.32 -26.66
CA LEU A 295 30.58 -25.21 -25.90
C LEU A 295 30.53 -24.80 -24.43
N PHE A 296 30.15 -25.73 -23.56
CA PHE A 296 30.08 -25.50 -22.13
C PHE A 296 31.48 -25.57 -21.53
N LYS A 297 31.97 -24.43 -21.01
CA LYS A 297 33.23 -24.36 -20.26
C LYS A 297 32.91 -24.12 -18.79
N PRO A 298 33.25 -25.07 -17.89
CA PRO A 298 33.06 -24.86 -16.46
C PRO A 298 33.79 -23.59 -16.00
N GLY A 299 33.05 -22.60 -15.50
CA GLY A 299 33.61 -21.36 -14.94
C GLY A 299 33.61 -20.11 -15.83
N SER A 300 33.13 -20.16 -17.09
CA SER A 300 32.88 -18.93 -17.86
C SER A 300 31.41 -18.52 -17.75
N THR A 301 31.13 -17.39 -17.10
CA THR A 301 29.82 -16.74 -17.15
C THR A 301 29.50 -16.34 -18.59
N ALA A 302 28.42 -16.89 -19.14
CA ALA A 302 27.84 -16.52 -20.43
C ALA A 302 27.10 -15.17 -20.35
#